data_AF-A0A0V0YRZ9-F1
#
_entry.id   AF-A0A0V0YRZ9-F1
#
_cell.length_a   1.000
_cell.length_b   1.000
_cell.length_c   1.000
_cell.angle_alpha   90.00
_cell.angle_beta   90.00
_cell.angle_gamma   90.00
#
_symmetry.space_group_name_H-M   'P 1'
#
loop_
_entity.id
_entity.type
_entity.pdbx_description
1 polymer ?
#
loop_
_entity_poly.entity_id
_entity_poly.type
_entity_poly.pdbx_seq_one_letter_code
_entity_poly.pdbx_strand_id
1 'polypeptide(L)' 'MAVVSSASGLLAMLNEEHPALKLHALHKLNSLVNLFWPEISTSVPTIESLYEDEEFEQRQLAALVVSK' A
#
# COMPACT_ATOMS: atom_id res chain seq x y z
N MET A 1 -4.86 20.68 -10.85
CA MET A 1 -3.91 19.55 -11.02
C MET A 1 -3.58 19.04 -9.63
N ALA A 2 -4.23 17.98 -9.17
CA ALA A 2 -3.89 17.37 -7.88
C ALA A 2 -2.60 16.57 -8.10
N VAL A 3 -1.47 17.19 -7.76
CA VAL A 3 -0.25 16.43 -7.51
C VAL A 3 -0.58 15.41 -6.42
N VAL A 4 -0.21 14.15 -6.64
CA VAL A 4 -0.28 13.15 -5.57
C VAL A 4 0.78 13.51 -4.53
N SER A 5 0.47 14.48 -3.67
CA SER A 5 1.35 14.90 -2.56
C SER A 5 1.29 13.94 -1.38
N SER A 6 0.55 12.83 -1.48
CA SER A 6 0.26 11.96 -0.34
C SER A 6 0.09 10.50 -0.73
N ALA A 7 0.62 9.60 0.10
CA ALA A 7 0.39 8.15 0.02
C ALA A 7 -1.08 7.78 0.26
N SER A 8 -1.85 8.65 0.91
CA SER A 8 -3.30 8.47 1.14
C SER A 8 -4.10 8.10 -0.13
N GLY A 9 -3.74 8.63 -1.31
CA GLY A 9 -4.42 8.24 -2.56
C GLY A 9 -4.15 6.79 -2.98
N LEU A 10 -2.94 6.30 -2.73
CA LEU A 10 -2.57 4.90 -3.00
C LEU A 10 -3.13 3.97 -1.91
N LEU A 11 -3.15 4.41 -0.66
CA LEU A 11 -3.78 3.69 0.45
C LEU A 11 -5.29 3.53 0.22
N ALA A 12 -5.97 4.55 -0.32
CA ALA A 12 -7.36 4.42 -0.74
C ALA A 12 -7.56 3.37 -1.83
N MET A 13 -6.64 3.29 -2.81
CA MET A 13 -6.66 2.24 -3.84
C MET A 13 -6.37 0.83 -3.28
N LEU A 14 -5.66 0.73 -2.16
CA LEU A 14 -5.46 -0.53 -1.43
C LEU A 14 -6.72 -1.03 -0.71
N ASN A 15 -7.62 -0.11 -0.37
CA ASN A 15 -8.88 -0.42 0.29
C ASN A 15 -10.00 -0.77 -0.71
N GLU A 16 -9.77 -0.62 -2.01
CA GLU A 16 -10.72 -1.03 -3.06
C GLU A 16 -10.81 -2.55 -3.18
N GLU A 17 -11.97 -3.08 -3.59
CA GLU A 17 -12.18 -4.53 -3.77
C GLU A 17 -11.36 -5.14 -4.92
N HIS A 18 -10.84 -4.33 -5.84
CA HIS A 18 -10.15 -4.82 -7.02
C HIS A 18 -8.68 -5.21 -6.76
N PRO A 19 -8.30 -6.50 -6.87
CA PRO A 19 -6.94 -6.96 -6.58
C PRO A 19 -5.88 -6.32 -7.50
N ALA A 20 -6.23 -6.02 -8.75
CA ALA A 20 -5.35 -5.32 -9.69
C ALA A 20 -5.04 -3.87 -9.25
N LEU A 21 -6.00 -3.17 -8.65
CA LEU A 21 -5.78 -1.82 -8.11
C LEU A 21 -4.89 -1.87 -6.87
N LYS A 22 -5.17 -2.81 -5.95
CA LYS A 22 -4.35 -3.06 -4.76
C LYS A 22 -2.89 -3.33 -5.14
N LEU A 23 -2.65 -4.20 -6.14
CA LEU A 23 -1.32 -4.49 -6.65
C LEU A 23 -0.62 -3.23 -7.15
N HIS A 24 -1.28 -2.46 -8.01
CA HIS A 24 -0.70 -1.26 -8.58
C HIS A 24 -0.39 -0.19 -7.51
N ALA A 25 -1.27 -0.07 -6.52
CA ALA A 25 -1.10 0.80 -5.38
C ALA A 25 0.08 0.39 -4.50
N LEU A 26 0.20 -0.90 -4.14
CA LEU A 26 1.32 -1.44 -3.38
C LEU A 26 2.65 -1.26 -4.09
N HIS A 27 2.69 -1.49 -5.39
CA HIS A 27 3.91 -1.30 -6.18
C HIS A 27 4.38 0.16 -6.16
N LYS A 28 3.43 1.11 -6.31
CA LYS A 28 3.72 2.54 -6.21
C LYS A 28 4.09 2.95 -4.78
N LEU A 29 3.41 2.41 -3.77
CA LEU A 29 3.71 2.66 -2.36
C LEU A 29 5.12 2.18 -2.02
N ASN A 30 5.53 1.01 -2.49
CA ASN A 30 6.88 0.50 -2.29
C ASN A 30 7.97 1.39 -2.90
N SER A 31 7.73 2.01 -4.07
CA SER A 31 8.66 2.99 -4.63
C SER A 31 8.69 4.29 -3.84
N LEU A 32 7.55 4.71 -3.29
CA LEU A 32 7.41 5.98 -2.59
C LEU A 32 7.51 5.83 -1.05
N VAL A 33 7.78 4.63 -0.56
CA VAL A 33 7.82 4.30 0.87
C VAL A 33 8.86 5.12 1.62
N ASN A 34 9.98 5.40 0.97
CA ASN A 34 11.04 6.24 1.53
C ASN A 34 10.62 7.70 1.70
N LEU A 35 9.64 8.18 0.94
CA LEU A 35 9.17 9.56 0.94
C LEU A 35 7.92 9.75 1.82
N PHE A 36 7.03 8.74 1.83
CA PHE A 36 5.76 8.77 2.56
C PHE A 36 5.68 7.73 3.69
N TRP A 37 6.83 7.31 4.23
CA TRP A 37 6.89 6.46 5.41
C TRP A 37 5.98 6.91 6.57
N PRO A 38 5.94 8.20 6.97
CA PRO A 38 5.04 8.63 8.05
C PRO A 38 3.55 8.35 7.74
N GLU A 39 3.10 8.48 6.51
CA GLU A 39 1.72 8.12 6.13
C GLU A 39 1.53 6.60 6.12
N ILE A 40 2.47 5.86 5.53
CA ILE A 40 2.41 4.40 5.44
C ILE A 40 2.44 3.77 6.81
N SER A 41 3.30 4.24 7.71
CA SER A 41 3.41 3.78 9.10
C SER A 41 2.07 3.87 9.86
N THR A 42 1.23 4.85 9.51
CA THR A 42 -0.12 5.00 10.07
C THR A 42 -1.11 3.96 9.51
N SER A 43 -0.86 3.48 8.29
CA SER A 43 -1.67 2.48 7.59
C SER A 43 -1.01 1.09 7.49
N VAL A 44 0.11 0.86 8.19
CA VAL A 44 0.73 -0.47 8.38
C VAL A 44 -0.30 -1.51 8.80
N PRO A 45 -1.18 -1.29 9.80
CA PRO A 45 -2.16 -2.31 10.20
C PRO A 45 -3.12 -2.70 9.07
N THR A 46 -3.47 -1.77 8.19
CA THR A 46 -4.29 -2.06 6.99
C THR A 46 -3.53 -2.93 6.00
N ILE A 47 -2.24 -2.65 5.82
CA ILE A 47 -1.35 -3.40 4.92
C ILE A 47 -1.05 -4.80 5.49
N GLU A 48 -0.94 -4.95 6.81
CA GLU A 48 -0.81 -6.26 7.47
C GLU A 48 -2.07 -7.11 7.28
N SER A 49 -3.27 -6.51 7.41
CA SER A 49 -4.52 -7.22 7.15
C SER A 49 -4.61 -7.71 5.69
N LEU A 50 -4.03 -6.97 4.74
CA LEU A 50 -3.89 -7.39 3.34
C LEU A 50 -2.80 -8.45 3.13
N TYR A 51 -1.80 -8.50 4.00
CA TYR A 51 -0.78 -9.55 3.98
C TYR A 51 -1.34 -10.88 4.49
N GLU A 52 -2.21 -10.84 5.51
CA GLU A 52 -2.94 -12.00 6.03
C GLU A 52 -3.97 -12.54 5.04
N ASP A 53 -4.39 -11.74 4.06
CA ASP A 53 -5.31 -12.14 3.00
C ASP A 53 -4.62 -13.13 2.04
N GLU A 54 -4.99 -14.42 2.17
CA GLU A 54 -4.39 -15.49 1.37
C GLU A 54 -4.78 -15.44 -0.11
N GLU A 55 -5.88 -14.76 -0.45
CA GLU A 55 -6.29 -14.52 -1.83
C GLU A 55 -5.42 -13.46 -2.50
N PHE A 56 -4.64 -12.72 -1.72
CA PHE A 56 -3.81 -11.65 -2.20
C PHE A 56 -2.38 -12.10 -2.55
N GLU A 57 -2.14 -12.37 -3.83
CA GLU A 57 -0.82 -12.82 -4.33
C GLU A 57 0.34 -11.85 -4.01
N GLN A 58 0.04 -10.56 -3.83
CA GLN A 58 1.05 -9.51 -3.59
C GLN A 58 1.26 -9.20 -2.11
N ARG A 59 0.84 -10.10 -1.21
CA ARG A 59 1.11 -10.03 0.22
C ARG A 59 2.59 -9.78 0.53
N GLN A 60 3.53 -10.39 -0.20
CA GLN A 60 4.96 -10.13 0.01
C GLN A 60 5.37 -8.66 -0.24
N LEU A 61 4.70 -7.97 -1.17
CA LEU A 61 4.91 -6.53 -1.40
C LEU A 61 4.35 -5.71 -0.25
N ALA A 62 3.21 -6.09 0.32
CA ALA A 62 2.66 -5.49 1.53
C ALA A 62 3.65 -5.60 2.70
N ALA A 63 4.17 -6.80 2.95
CA ALA A 63 5.20 -7.05 3.96
C ALA A 63 6.49 -6.24 3.72
N LEU A 64 6.92 -6.12 2.46
CA LEU A 64 8.11 -5.33 2.09
C LEU A 64 7.92 -3.85 2.36
N VAL A 65 6.73 -3.32 2.08
CA VAL A 65 6.41 -1.91 2.35
C VAL A 65 6.48 -1.65 3.85
N VAL A 66 5.88 -2.50 4.69
CA VAL A 66 5.88 -2.32 6.16
C VAL A 66 7.21 -2.65 6.85
N SER A 67 8.13 -3.34 6.17
CA SER A 67 9.45 -3.69 6.73
C SER A 67 10.54 -2.65 6.50
N LYS A 68 10.21 -1.48 5.92
CA LYS A 68 11.18 -0.45 5.55
C LYS A 68 11.58 0.48 6.70
#